data_AF-A0A953Y660-F1
#
_entry.id   AF-A0A953Y660-F1
#
_cell.length_a   1.000
_cell.length_b   1.000
_cell.length_c   1.000
_cell.angle_alpha   90.00
_cell.angle_beta   90.00
_cell.angle_gamma   90.00
#
_symmetry.space_group_name_H-M   'P 1'
#
loop_
_entity.id
_entity.type
_entity.pdbx_description
1 polymer ?
#
loop_
_entity_poly.entity_id
_entity_poly.type
_entity_poly.pdbx_seq_one_letter_code
_entity_poly.pdbx_strand_id
1 'polypeptide(L)'
;MTLALFAAQQAAAQDMRHEPAGRGREGYVIAAPHGGYDLHTEAIAPEVAKGLGWGLVIAEGYRDKGARRWFDVNRPTEREWQEGGFAEGQPTLAGRKTFARYREALLAAGRASPLRLLVEIHGHARKEQVAGKQVVVQAIELANTGFPRRELRALAARYQSLVAELPEEQRVPLVVEGLDETYTYRGRELKLYYRASGAKEAGSLAPQVTRRALHFELPPRARSKAARGAYAQLLIELLGPLGEAAPSDAR
;
A
#
# COMPACT_ATOMS: atom_id res chain seq x y z
N MET A 1 17.32 20.64 -34.90
CA MET A 1 16.15 19.76 -34.75
C MET A 1 15.74 19.76 -33.29
N THR A 2 14.49 20.12 -33.06
CA THR A 2 14.00 20.83 -31.88
C THR A 2 13.56 19.88 -30.77
N LEU A 3 13.76 20.34 -29.53
CA LEU A 3 13.32 19.94 -28.18
C LEU A 3 11.90 19.34 -27.97
N ALA A 4 11.32 18.67 -28.96
CA ALA A 4 9.91 18.25 -28.98
C ALA A 4 9.71 16.72 -28.98
N LEU A 5 10.69 15.93 -28.54
CA LEU A 5 10.60 14.46 -28.50
C LEU A 5 10.54 13.83 -27.08
N PHE A 6 10.33 14.63 -26.03
CA PHE A 6 10.26 14.10 -24.65
C PHE A 6 9.00 14.46 -23.86
N ALA A 7 7.99 15.09 -24.47
CA ALA A 7 6.76 15.52 -23.79
C ALA A 7 5.51 14.75 -24.24
N ALA A 8 5.66 13.48 -24.60
CA ALA A 8 4.53 12.56 -24.78
C ALA A 8 4.49 11.54 -23.63
N GLN A 9 4.42 12.03 -22.38
CA GLN A 9 3.74 11.25 -21.35
C GLN A 9 2.25 11.42 -21.64
N GLN A 10 1.60 10.36 -22.14
CA GLN A 10 0.15 10.27 -22.08
C GLN A 10 -0.27 10.68 -20.66
N ALA A 11 -1.13 11.69 -20.54
CA ALA A 11 -1.85 11.88 -19.29
C ALA A 11 -2.58 10.56 -19.03
N ALA A 12 -2.08 9.77 -18.08
CA ALA A 12 -2.69 8.49 -17.78
C ALA A 12 -4.14 8.77 -17.38
N ALA A 13 -5.09 8.24 -18.16
CA ALA A 13 -6.49 8.35 -17.84
C ALA A 13 -6.71 7.78 -16.43
N GLN A 14 -7.57 8.40 -15.64
CA GLN A 14 -7.93 7.88 -14.34
C GLN A 14 -8.67 6.55 -14.53
N ASP A 15 -8.04 5.45 -14.17
CA ASP A 15 -8.60 4.10 -14.32
C ASP A 15 -8.63 3.39 -12.96
N MET A 16 -9.75 2.72 -12.71
CA MET A 16 -9.98 2.00 -11.46
C MET A 16 -10.42 0.58 -11.79
N ARG A 17 -9.41 -0.25 -12.06
CA ARG A 17 -9.60 -1.67 -12.35
C ARG A 17 -9.88 -2.43 -11.07
N HIS A 18 -10.80 -3.37 -11.14
CA HIS A 18 -11.01 -4.35 -10.09
C HIS A 18 -11.28 -5.74 -10.65
N GLU A 19 -10.89 -6.76 -9.88
CA GLU A 19 -11.17 -8.17 -10.17
C GLU A 19 -11.78 -8.82 -8.93
N PRO A 20 -12.86 -9.59 -9.09
CA PRO A 20 -13.50 -10.24 -7.96
C PRO A 20 -12.64 -11.36 -7.37
N ALA A 21 -12.71 -11.52 -6.06
CA ALA A 21 -12.11 -12.64 -5.34
C ALA A 21 -12.65 -13.98 -5.86
N GLY A 22 -11.77 -14.99 -5.82
CA GLY A 22 -12.15 -16.37 -6.11
C GLY A 22 -13.19 -16.92 -5.14
N ARG A 23 -13.86 -18.01 -5.52
CA ARG A 23 -14.82 -18.70 -4.64
C ARG A 23 -14.14 -19.12 -3.32
N GLY A 24 -14.79 -18.85 -2.19
CA GLY A 24 -14.26 -19.16 -0.87
C GLY A 24 -13.23 -18.15 -0.34
N ARG A 25 -12.97 -17.06 -1.09
CA ARG A 25 -12.07 -15.96 -0.70
C ARG A 25 -12.81 -14.63 -0.59
N GLU A 26 -14.13 -14.66 -0.41
CA GLU A 26 -14.95 -13.47 -0.21
C GLU A 26 -14.48 -12.65 1.00
N GLY A 27 -14.43 -11.33 0.84
CA GLY A 27 -14.01 -10.35 1.83
C GLY A 27 -12.51 -10.10 1.89
N TYR A 28 -11.70 -10.74 1.06
CA TYR A 28 -10.25 -10.54 1.02
C TYR A 28 -9.85 -9.78 -0.25
N VAL A 29 -9.14 -8.66 -0.09
CA VAL A 29 -8.74 -7.79 -1.20
C VAL A 29 -7.30 -7.34 -1.05
N ILE A 30 -6.54 -7.42 -2.16
CA ILE A 30 -5.27 -6.72 -2.35
C ILE A 30 -5.55 -5.45 -3.18
N ALA A 31 -4.96 -4.32 -2.81
CA ALA A 31 -5.12 -3.09 -3.57
C ALA A 31 -3.83 -2.30 -3.76
N ALA A 32 -3.72 -1.60 -4.88
CA ALA A 32 -2.68 -0.60 -5.16
C ALA A 32 -3.34 0.77 -5.41
N PRO A 33 -3.45 1.64 -4.39
CA PRO A 33 -4.22 2.90 -4.51
C PRO A 33 -3.56 3.98 -5.38
N HIS A 34 -2.27 3.86 -5.66
CA HIS A 34 -1.50 4.84 -6.44
C HIS A 34 -0.73 4.19 -7.59
N GLY A 35 -1.36 3.27 -8.31
CA GLY A 35 -0.76 2.61 -9.47
C GLY A 35 -0.19 3.62 -10.47
N GLY A 36 1.00 3.32 -11.00
CA GLY A 36 1.73 4.20 -11.93
C GLY A 36 2.44 5.39 -11.25
N TYR A 37 2.03 5.81 -10.05
CA TYR A 37 2.78 6.79 -9.25
C TYR A 37 3.73 6.11 -8.26
N ASP A 38 3.21 5.16 -7.48
CA ASP A 38 4.00 4.31 -6.58
C ASP A 38 4.65 3.21 -7.42
N LEU A 39 5.74 3.56 -8.12
CA LEU A 39 6.35 2.74 -9.19
C LEU A 39 6.37 1.23 -8.86
N HIS A 40 5.85 0.42 -9.77
CA HIS A 40 5.83 -1.05 -9.70
C HIS A 40 4.93 -1.67 -8.63
N THR A 41 4.16 -0.89 -7.86
CA THR A 41 3.10 -1.46 -7.02
C THR A 41 1.99 -2.07 -7.87
N GLU A 42 1.74 -1.51 -9.06
CA GLU A 42 0.84 -2.03 -10.08
C GLU A 42 1.28 -3.39 -10.66
N ALA A 43 2.53 -3.80 -10.47
CA ALA A 43 3.01 -5.14 -10.84
C ALA A 43 2.94 -6.13 -9.67
N ILE A 44 3.23 -5.67 -8.45
CA ILE A 44 3.24 -6.54 -7.25
C ILE A 44 1.81 -6.91 -6.84
N ALA A 45 0.88 -5.95 -6.80
CA ALA A 45 -0.47 -6.21 -6.31
C ALA A 45 -1.24 -7.29 -7.11
N PRO A 46 -1.23 -7.31 -8.46
CA PRO A 46 -1.85 -8.39 -9.23
C PRO A 46 -1.23 -9.76 -8.97
N GLU A 47 0.10 -9.85 -8.86
CA GLU A 47 0.79 -11.11 -8.58
C GLU A 47 0.36 -11.67 -7.23
N VAL A 48 0.32 -10.82 -6.19
CA VAL A 48 -0.12 -11.21 -4.85
C VAL A 48 -1.60 -11.62 -4.83
N ALA A 49 -2.48 -10.82 -5.44
CA ALA A 49 -3.91 -11.12 -5.51
C ALA A 49 -4.16 -12.47 -6.20
N LYS A 50 -3.50 -12.69 -7.34
CA LYS A 50 -3.59 -13.95 -8.10
C LYS A 50 -3.06 -15.13 -7.31
N GLY A 51 -1.91 -15.00 -6.65
CA GLY A 51 -1.31 -16.07 -5.84
C GLY A 51 -2.18 -16.50 -4.66
N LEU A 52 -2.97 -15.57 -4.10
CA LEU A 52 -3.86 -15.82 -2.97
C LEU A 52 -5.32 -16.15 -3.37
N GLY A 53 -5.68 -15.89 -4.63
CA GLY A 53 -7.07 -15.94 -5.11
C GLY A 53 -7.97 -14.85 -4.50
N TRP A 54 -7.39 -13.76 -4.02
CA TRP A 54 -8.11 -12.64 -3.40
C TRP A 54 -8.57 -11.63 -4.47
N GLY A 55 -9.51 -10.77 -4.10
CA GLY A 55 -9.93 -9.68 -4.98
C GLY A 55 -8.79 -8.68 -5.21
N LEU A 56 -8.83 -7.98 -6.34
CA LEU A 56 -7.83 -6.98 -6.72
C LEU A 56 -8.50 -5.64 -6.97
N VAL A 57 -7.89 -4.54 -6.52
CA VAL A 57 -8.22 -3.18 -6.96
C VAL A 57 -6.95 -2.38 -7.26
N ILE A 58 -6.85 -1.81 -8.45
CA ILE A 58 -5.77 -0.89 -8.81
C ILE A 58 -6.39 0.45 -9.21
N ALA A 59 -5.88 1.54 -8.64
CA ALA A 59 -6.25 2.90 -9.03
C ALA A 59 -5.04 3.58 -9.68
N GLU A 60 -5.15 3.86 -10.98
CA GLU A 60 -4.11 4.47 -11.81
C GLU A 60 -4.51 5.88 -12.25
N GLY A 61 -3.53 6.77 -12.41
CA GLY A 61 -3.75 8.13 -12.94
C GLY A 61 -4.43 9.12 -11.99
N TYR A 62 -4.77 8.71 -10.76
CA TYR A 62 -5.35 9.60 -9.73
C TYR A 62 -4.33 10.51 -9.04
N ARG A 63 -3.03 10.21 -9.21
CA ARG A 63 -1.91 11.03 -8.75
C ARG A 63 -0.93 11.25 -9.90
N ASP A 64 -0.83 12.48 -10.36
CA ASP A 64 -0.04 12.89 -11.51
C ASP A 64 0.48 14.32 -11.30
N LYS A 65 1.81 14.45 -11.20
CA LYS A 65 2.47 15.75 -11.04
C LYS A 65 2.41 16.61 -12.31
N GLY A 66 2.52 16.00 -13.49
CA GLY A 66 2.48 16.71 -14.76
C GLY A 66 1.10 17.32 -15.00
N ALA A 67 0.05 16.57 -14.67
CA ALA A 67 -1.33 17.02 -14.75
C ALA A 67 -1.81 17.77 -13.49
N ARG A 68 -0.93 18.03 -12.50
CA ARG A 68 -1.25 18.73 -11.24
C ARG A 68 -2.48 18.15 -10.51
N ARG A 69 -2.63 16.83 -10.56
CA ARG A 69 -3.78 16.09 -10.03
C ARG A 69 -3.33 15.17 -8.91
N TRP A 70 -4.02 15.23 -7.76
CA TRP A 70 -3.79 14.26 -6.69
C TRP A 70 -5.06 14.06 -5.88
N PHE A 71 -5.78 13.01 -6.23
CA PHE A 71 -6.84 12.45 -5.40
C PHE A 71 -6.25 11.36 -4.52
N ASP A 72 -6.46 11.46 -3.22
CA ASP A 72 -6.04 10.42 -2.29
C ASP A 72 -7.09 9.30 -2.30
N VAL A 73 -7.09 8.42 -3.31
CA VAL A 73 -8.24 7.51 -3.55
C VAL A 73 -8.65 6.65 -2.35
N ASN A 74 -7.73 6.39 -1.41
CA ASN A 74 -7.97 5.61 -0.20
C ASN A 74 -8.57 6.42 0.96
N ARG A 75 -8.89 7.70 0.77
CA ARG A 75 -9.56 8.59 1.74
C ARG A 75 -10.30 9.73 1.04
N PRO A 76 -11.28 10.39 1.67
CA PRO A 76 -12.13 11.37 0.99
C PRO A 76 -11.47 12.75 0.80
N THR A 77 -10.22 12.81 0.35
CA THR A 77 -9.44 14.05 0.19
C THR A 77 -8.82 14.21 -1.20
N GLU A 78 -8.57 15.47 -1.54
CA GLU A 78 -7.85 15.90 -2.73
C GLU A 78 -6.76 16.89 -2.30
N ARG A 79 -5.62 16.87 -2.99
CA ARG A 79 -4.53 17.82 -2.76
C ARG A 79 -4.46 18.78 -3.93
N GLU A 80 -4.67 20.04 -3.63
CA GLU A 80 -4.54 21.12 -4.60
C GLU A 80 -3.07 21.38 -4.92
N TRP A 81 -2.79 21.76 -6.17
CA TRP A 81 -1.47 22.23 -6.57
C TRP A 81 -1.27 23.70 -6.18
N GLN A 82 -0.26 23.99 -5.38
CA GLN A 82 0.12 25.33 -4.93
C GLN A 82 1.62 25.56 -5.19
N GLU A 83 1.99 26.75 -5.68
CA GLU A 83 3.38 27.25 -5.84
C GLU A 83 4.51 26.19 -5.89
N GLY A 84 4.45 25.28 -6.87
CA GLY A 84 5.51 24.29 -7.12
C GLY A 84 5.35 22.93 -6.42
N GLY A 85 4.25 22.68 -5.71
CA GLY A 85 3.97 21.43 -5.03
C GLY A 85 2.49 21.16 -4.76
N PHE A 86 2.21 20.08 -4.04
CA PHE A 86 0.85 19.74 -3.61
C PHE A 86 0.68 20.09 -2.14
N ALA A 87 -0.45 20.72 -1.81
CA ALA A 87 -0.83 21.05 -0.46
C ALA A 87 -1.19 19.81 0.37
N GLU A 88 -1.57 20.05 1.63
CA GLU A 88 -2.20 19.04 2.46
C GLU A 88 -3.55 18.59 1.86
N GLY A 89 -3.91 17.33 2.07
CA GLY A 89 -5.15 16.77 1.54
C GLY A 89 -6.35 17.37 2.26
N GLN A 90 -7.27 17.95 1.50
CA GLN A 90 -8.50 18.56 2.03
C GLN A 90 -9.74 17.80 1.54
N PRO A 91 -10.80 17.70 2.36
CA PRO A 91 -12.04 17.06 1.93
C PRO A 91 -12.80 17.87 0.87
N THR A 92 -12.64 17.54 -0.40
CA THR A 92 -13.38 18.16 -1.52
C THR A 92 -14.55 17.28 -1.98
N LEU A 93 -15.48 17.84 -2.76
CA LEU A 93 -16.54 17.05 -3.40
C LEU A 93 -15.95 16.00 -4.37
N ALA A 94 -14.91 16.37 -5.12
CA ALA A 94 -14.24 15.47 -6.06
C ALA A 94 -13.46 14.37 -5.33
N GLY A 95 -12.73 14.70 -4.24
CA GLY A 95 -12.09 13.72 -3.36
C GLY A 95 -13.08 12.73 -2.76
N ARG A 96 -14.22 13.20 -2.25
CA ARG A 96 -15.32 12.34 -1.76
C ARG A 96 -15.87 11.41 -2.84
N LYS A 97 -16.13 11.92 -4.05
CA LYS A 97 -16.61 11.11 -5.18
C LYS A 97 -15.58 10.06 -5.60
N THR A 98 -14.31 10.42 -5.67
CA THR A 98 -13.22 9.49 -5.99
C THR A 98 -13.09 8.39 -4.96
N PHE A 99 -13.10 8.73 -3.67
CA PHE A 99 -13.10 7.74 -2.60
C PHE A 99 -14.33 6.82 -2.62
N ALA A 100 -15.52 7.37 -2.90
CA ALA A 100 -16.74 6.56 -3.02
C ALA A 100 -16.60 5.49 -4.12
N ARG A 101 -16.08 5.87 -5.30
CA ARG A 101 -15.79 4.91 -6.39
C ARG A 101 -14.76 3.86 -5.98
N TYR A 102 -13.70 4.28 -5.28
CA TYR A 102 -12.68 3.36 -4.79
C TYR A 102 -13.24 2.36 -3.78
N ARG A 103 -14.07 2.84 -2.84
CA ARG A 103 -14.79 1.98 -1.89
C ARG A 103 -15.72 1.01 -2.62
N GLU A 104 -16.49 1.45 -3.60
CA GLU A 104 -17.36 0.57 -4.39
C GLU A 104 -16.55 -0.52 -5.11
N ALA A 105 -15.42 -0.18 -5.72
CA ALA A 105 -14.53 -1.15 -6.35
C ALA A 105 -13.96 -2.17 -5.34
N LEU A 106 -13.56 -1.72 -4.14
CA LEU A 106 -13.10 -2.60 -3.06
C LEU A 106 -14.18 -3.61 -2.65
N LEU A 107 -15.40 -3.15 -2.42
CA LEU A 107 -16.52 -4.01 -2.00
C LEU A 107 -16.94 -4.98 -3.12
N ALA A 108 -16.91 -4.51 -4.38
CA ALA A 108 -17.16 -5.35 -5.55
C ALA A 108 -16.09 -6.43 -5.72
N ALA A 109 -14.80 -6.08 -5.59
CA ALA A 109 -13.68 -7.01 -5.65
C ALA A 109 -13.75 -8.05 -4.52
N GLY A 110 -14.04 -7.60 -3.30
CA GLY A 110 -14.17 -8.51 -2.15
C GLY A 110 -15.47 -9.31 -2.15
N ARG A 111 -16.49 -8.90 -2.91
CA ARG A 111 -17.86 -9.47 -2.84
C ARG A 111 -18.40 -9.53 -1.40
N ALA A 112 -18.06 -8.54 -0.58
CA ALA A 112 -18.44 -8.46 0.83
C ALA A 112 -18.45 -7.02 1.32
N SER A 113 -19.27 -6.73 2.34
CA SER A 113 -19.30 -5.45 3.03
C SER A 113 -19.66 -5.65 4.51
N PRO A 114 -18.81 -5.23 5.48
CA PRO A 114 -17.43 -4.76 5.27
C PRO A 114 -16.52 -5.89 4.77
N LEU A 115 -15.36 -5.53 4.21
CA LEU A 115 -14.30 -6.49 3.89
C LEU A 115 -13.80 -7.21 5.16
N ARG A 116 -13.40 -8.47 5.03
CA ARG A 116 -12.75 -9.24 6.11
C ARG A 116 -11.31 -8.79 6.30
N LEU A 117 -10.58 -8.60 5.19
CA LEU A 117 -9.20 -8.13 5.17
C LEU A 117 -8.93 -7.33 3.90
N LEU A 118 -8.42 -6.11 4.07
CA LEU A 118 -7.86 -5.28 3.02
C LEU A 118 -6.34 -5.19 3.18
N VAL A 119 -5.59 -5.48 2.13
CA VAL A 119 -4.14 -5.23 2.08
C VAL A 119 -3.87 -4.18 1.02
N GLU A 120 -3.44 -3.00 1.43
CA GLU A 120 -2.96 -1.96 0.50
C GLU A 120 -1.44 -2.06 0.34
N ILE A 121 -0.99 -2.05 -0.92
CA ILE A 121 0.42 -2.04 -1.31
C ILE A 121 0.73 -0.65 -1.89
N HIS A 122 1.54 0.11 -1.17
CA HIS A 122 2.05 1.42 -1.53
C HIS A 122 3.55 1.38 -1.74
N GLY A 123 4.08 2.46 -2.31
CA GLY A 123 5.50 2.62 -2.54
C GLY A 123 5.98 3.99 -2.07
N HIS A 124 7.05 4.01 -1.27
CA HIS A 124 7.67 5.26 -0.87
C HIS A 124 9.09 5.43 -1.42
N ALA A 125 9.56 6.68 -1.42
CA ALA A 125 10.94 7.05 -1.69
C ALA A 125 11.45 8.04 -0.61
N ARG A 126 10.98 7.85 0.63
CA ARG A 126 11.30 8.68 1.81
C ARG A 126 12.82 8.84 1.91
N LYS A 127 13.27 10.10 1.96
CA LYS A 127 14.66 10.47 2.17
C LYS A 127 14.84 10.94 3.60
N GLU A 128 15.94 10.54 4.21
CA GLU A 128 16.36 10.97 5.53
C GLU A 128 17.80 11.45 5.50
N GLN A 129 18.16 12.33 6.43
CA GLN A 129 19.52 12.84 6.54
C GLN A 129 20.33 12.01 7.53
N VAL A 130 21.32 11.29 7.02
CA VAL A 130 22.21 10.41 7.78
C VAL A 130 23.65 10.79 7.51
N ALA A 131 24.39 11.15 8.55
CA ALA A 131 25.78 11.62 8.47
C ALA A 131 25.98 12.72 7.39
N GLY A 132 25.07 13.71 7.36
CA GLY A 132 25.11 14.84 6.42
C GLY A 132 24.64 14.52 5.00
N LYS A 133 24.34 13.26 4.65
CA LYS A 133 23.90 12.86 3.31
C LYS A 133 22.41 12.52 3.30
N GLN A 134 21.71 12.91 2.24
CA GLN A 134 20.35 12.41 1.99
C GLN A 134 20.43 10.96 1.50
N VAL A 135 19.76 10.07 2.21
CA VAL A 135 19.68 8.64 1.88
C VAL A 135 18.22 8.23 1.78
N VAL A 136 17.90 7.37 0.82
CA VAL A 136 16.57 6.76 0.75
C VAL A 136 16.49 5.69 1.83
N VAL A 137 15.45 5.74 2.66
CA VAL A 137 15.18 4.73 3.67
C VAL A 137 14.77 3.42 2.98
N GLN A 138 15.44 2.33 3.33
CA GLN A 138 15.15 0.99 2.83
C GLN A 138 14.58 0.16 3.98
N ALA A 139 13.34 0.46 4.36
CA ALA A 139 12.56 -0.29 5.33
C ALA A 139 11.11 -0.33 4.84
N ILE A 140 10.43 -1.46 5.01
CA ILE A 140 8.98 -1.53 4.83
C ILE A 140 8.36 -1.00 6.12
N GLU A 141 7.47 -0.02 6.01
CA GLU A 141 6.64 0.42 7.13
C GLU A 141 5.22 -0.15 6.96
N LEU A 142 4.71 -0.80 8.01
CA LEU A 142 3.41 -1.47 8.01
C LEU A 142 2.47 -0.81 9.02
N ALA A 143 1.46 -0.11 8.52
CA ALA A 143 0.32 0.33 9.31
C ALA A 143 -0.78 -0.75 9.31
N ASN A 144 -1.57 -0.81 10.38
CA ASN A 144 -2.63 -1.81 10.50
C ASN A 144 -3.90 -1.32 11.19
N THR A 145 -4.98 -2.08 11.05
CA THR A 145 -6.24 -1.91 11.78
C THR A 145 -6.86 -3.27 12.05
N GLY A 146 -7.36 -3.48 13.27
CA GLY A 146 -8.02 -4.74 13.65
C GLY A 146 -7.09 -5.93 13.89
N PHE A 147 -5.78 -5.71 14.04
CA PHE A 147 -4.82 -6.77 14.38
C PHE A 147 -4.38 -6.65 15.85
N PRO A 148 -4.55 -7.71 16.68
CA PRO A 148 -3.99 -7.71 18.01
C PRO A 148 -2.46 -7.82 17.96
N ARG A 149 -1.78 -7.26 18.97
CA ARG A 149 -0.30 -7.24 19.06
C ARG A 149 0.35 -8.62 18.92
N ARG A 150 -0.32 -9.69 19.35
CA ARG A 150 0.15 -11.09 19.19
C ARG A 150 0.24 -11.52 17.72
N GLU A 151 -0.74 -11.13 16.91
CA GLU A 151 -0.79 -11.49 15.48
C GLU A 151 0.20 -10.67 14.68
N LEU A 152 0.39 -9.39 15.04
CA LEU A 152 1.44 -8.56 14.46
C LEU A 152 2.84 -9.14 14.75
N ARG A 153 3.09 -9.65 15.95
CA ARG A 153 4.37 -10.31 16.27
C ARG A 153 4.57 -11.58 15.45
N ALA A 154 3.53 -12.39 15.28
CA ALA A 154 3.59 -13.59 14.45
C ALA A 154 3.84 -13.24 12.97
N LEU A 155 3.17 -12.21 12.45
CA LEU A 155 3.39 -11.69 11.11
C LEU A 155 4.83 -11.20 10.92
N ALA A 156 5.35 -10.41 11.86
CA ALA A 156 6.72 -9.89 11.82
C ALA A 156 7.77 -11.01 11.90
N ALA A 157 7.58 -12.01 12.76
CA ALA A 157 8.47 -13.16 12.86
C ALA A 157 8.46 -14.02 11.58
N ARG A 158 7.27 -14.21 10.98
CA ARG A 158 7.14 -14.88 9.69
C ARG A 158 7.86 -14.09 8.59
N TYR A 159 7.67 -12.78 8.53
CA TYR A 159 8.39 -11.90 7.60
C TYR A 159 9.91 -12.05 7.74
N GLN A 160 10.43 -12.00 8.98
CA GLN A 160 11.85 -12.16 9.27
C GLN A 160 12.41 -13.49 8.72
N SER A 161 11.63 -14.57 8.84
CA SER A 161 12.01 -15.88 8.30
C SER A 161 12.02 -15.87 6.77
N LEU A 162 10.97 -15.33 6.14
CA LEU A 162 10.85 -15.29 4.68
C LEU A 162 11.90 -14.37 4.02
N VAL A 163 12.17 -13.21 4.61
CA VAL A 163 13.13 -12.26 4.05
C VAL A 163 14.57 -12.76 4.18
N ALA A 164 14.86 -13.64 5.15
CA ALA A 164 16.17 -14.26 5.30
C ALA A 164 16.54 -15.18 4.12
N GLU A 165 15.55 -15.75 3.43
CA GLU A 165 15.74 -16.56 2.23
C GLU A 165 16.12 -15.73 0.99
N LEU A 166 15.93 -14.40 1.03
CA LEU A 166 16.35 -13.52 -0.05
C LEU A 166 17.87 -13.26 -0.02
N PRO A 167 18.50 -12.94 -1.16
CA PRO A 167 19.86 -12.43 -1.19
C PRO A 167 20.03 -11.21 -0.28
N GLU A 168 21.14 -11.12 0.44
CA GLU A 168 21.39 -10.11 1.47
C GLU A 168 21.12 -8.68 0.97
N GLU A 169 21.56 -8.39 -0.25
CA GLU A 169 21.41 -7.10 -0.91
C GLU A 169 19.96 -6.71 -1.23
N GLN A 170 19.04 -7.69 -1.24
CA GLN A 170 17.61 -7.50 -1.47
C GLN A 170 16.80 -7.45 -0.17
N ARG A 171 17.39 -7.84 0.97
CA ARG A 171 16.71 -7.83 2.27
C ARG A 171 16.36 -6.40 2.69
N VAL A 172 15.13 -6.25 3.15
CA VAL A 172 14.58 -5.00 3.69
C VAL A 172 13.93 -5.34 5.03
N PRO A 173 14.19 -4.61 6.12
CA PRO A 173 13.50 -4.82 7.38
C PRO A 173 12.02 -4.42 7.28
N LEU A 174 11.18 -5.10 8.05
CA LEU A 174 9.78 -4.72 8.29
C LEU A 174 9.68 -4.01 9.64
N VAL A 175 9.05 -2.84 9.64
CA VAL A 175 8.77 -2.01 10.82
C VAL A 175 7.26 -1.94 10.98
N VAL A 176 6.72 -2.40 12.11
CA VAL A 176 5.28 -2.58 12.29
C VAL A 176 4.73 -1.59 13.31
N GLU A 177 3.73 -0.82 12.92
CA GLU A 177 2.99 0.07 13.81
C GLU A 177 2.40 -0.68 15.02
N GLY A 178 2.58 -0.11 16.21
CA GLY A 178 2.16 -0.74 17.46
C GLY A 178 3.10 -1.84 17.95
N LEU A 179 4.19 -2.15 17.22
CA LEU A 179 5.34 -2.94 17.69
C LEU A 179 6.61 -2.09 17.74
N ASP A 180 6.89 -1.37 16.66
CA ASP A 180 8.13 -0.66 16.35
C ASP A 180 7.85 0.83 16.11
N GLU A 181 7.65 1.60 17.18
CA GLU A 181 7.41 3.05 17.05
C GLU A 181 8.67 3.82 16.59
N THR A 182 9.84 3.26 16.90
CA THR A 182 11.15 3.69 16.39
C THR A 182 11.95 2.50 15.88
N TYR A 183 12.89 2.76 14.97
CA TYR A 183 13.82 1.76 14.45
C TYR A 183 15.16 2.39 14.09
N THR A 184 16.24 1.62 14.19
CA THR A 184 17.57 2.07 13.79
C THR A 184 17.81 1.84 12.30
N TYR A 185 18.16 2.90 11.58
CA TYR A 185 18.60 2.83 10.19
C TYR A 185 19.93 3.56 10.02
N ARG A 186 20.97 2.83 9.60
CA ARG A 186 22.33 3.36 9.38
C ARG A 186 22.86 4.16 10.58
N GLY A 187 22.68 3.62 11.79
CA GLY A 187 23.15 4.23 13.05
C GLY A 187 22.31 5.39 13.57
N ARG A 188 21.18 5.71 12.93
CA ARG A 188 20.24 6.75 13.38
C ARG A 188 18.92 6.12 13.79
N GLU A 189 18.34 6.61 14.88
CA GLU A 189 16.97 6.30 15.25
C GLU A 189 15.98 7.09 14.36
N LEU A 190 15.08 6.37 13.70
CA LEU A 190 13.99 6.93 12.91
C LEU A 190 12.67 6.57 13.57
N LYS A 191 11.69 7.46 13.47
CA LYS A 191 10.29 7.17 13.82
C LYS A 191 9.57 6.52 12.65
N LEU A 192 8.65 5.61 12.96
CA LEU A 192 7.65 5.15 11.99
C LEU A 192 6.85 6.34 11.48
N TYR A 193 6.82 6.50 10.17
CA TYR A 193 6.31 7.67 9.47
C TYR A 193 4.96 7.40 8.81
N TYR A 194 4.81 6.26 8.14
CA TYR A 194 3.58 5.93 7.42
C TYR A 194 2.60 5.18 8.32
N ARG A 195 1.68 5.93 8.94
CA ARG A 195 0.65 5.40 9.87
C ARG A 195 -0.72 5.20 9.25
N ALA A 196 -0.90 5.62 7.99
CA ALA A 196 -2.18 5.59 7.28
C ALA A 196 -3.36 6.24 8.05
N SER A 197 -3.11 7.21 8.95
CA SER A 197 -4.13 7.74 9.89
C SER A 197 -5.41 8.21 9.20
N GLY A 198 -5.30 9.02 8.14
CA GLY A 198 -6.48 9.50 7.41
C GLY A 198 -7.28 8.37 6.73
N ALA A 199 -6.62 7.28 6.32
CA ALA A 199 -7.32 6.12 5.76
C ALA A 199 -8.06 5.32 6.85
N LYS A 200 -7.54 5.29 8.08
CA LYS A 200 -8.18 4.64 9.24
C LYS A 200 -9.34 5.44 9.79
N GLU A 201 -9.20 6.76 9.83
CA GLU A 201 -10.21 7.65 10.40
C GLU A 201 -11.44 7.77 9.48
N ALA A 202 -11.22 7.96 8.18
CA ALA A 202 -12.32 8.27 7.24
C ALA A 202 -12.23 7.56 5.89
N GLY A 203 -11.22 6.70 5.68
CA GLY A 203 -10.91 6.10 4.38
C GLY A 203 -11.18 4.60 4.29
N SER A 204 -10.41 3.91 3.45
CA SER A 204 -10.57 2.49 3.11
C SER A 204 -10.24 1.54 4.26
N LEU A 205 -9.44 1.99 5.23
CA LEU A 205 -9.04 1.22 6.41
C LEU A 205 -10.02 1.37 7.58
N ALA A 206 -11.01 2.26 7.44
CA ALA A 206 -11.96 2.53 8.51
C ALA A 206 -12.91 1.34 8.75
N PRO A 207 -13.38 1.10 10.01
CA PRO A 207 -14.14 -0.09 10.38
C PRO A 207 -15.41 -0.34 9.56
N GLN A 208 -16.02 0.72 9.01
CA GLN A 208 -17.20 0.65 8.14
C GLN A 208 -16.90 0.09 6.75
N VAL A 209 -15.62 0.08 6.33
CA VAL A 209 -15.19 -0.46 5.02
C VAL A 209 -14.53 -1.82 5.21
N THR A 210 -13.70 -1.99 6.24
CA THR A 210 -12.94 -3.22 6.46
C THR A 210 -12.83 -3.56 7.94
N ARG A 211 -12.95 -4.85 8.28
CA ARG A 211 -12.76 -5.35 9.65
C ARG A 211 -11.29 -5.36 10.06
N ARG A 212 -10.41 -5.70 9.11
CA ARG A 212 -8.97 -5.78 9.30
C ARG A 212 -8.26 -5.19 8.11
N ALA A 213 -7.14 -4.52 8.34
CA ALA A 213 -6.33 -4.01 7.25
C ALA A 213 -4.84 -4.01 7.54
N LEU A 214 -4.06 -4.17 6.47
CA LEU A 214 -2.61 -4.00 6.42
C LEU A 214 -2.30 -2.99 5.32
N HIS A 215 -1.44 -2.02 5.60
CA HIS A 215 -1.02 -0.99 4.66
C HIS A 215 0.49 -0.98 4.61
N PHE A 216 1.03 -1.57 3.53
CA PHE A 216 2.45 -1.74 3.30
C PHE A 216 3.01 -0.56 2.52
N GLU A 217 4.04 0.08 3.04
CA GLU A 217 4.82 1.09 2.33
C GLU A 217 6.15 0.47 1.93
N LEU A 218 6.28 0.10 0.66
CA LEU A 218 7.46 -0.60 0.15
C LEU A 218 8.54 0.40 -0.32
N PRO A 219 9.80 0.25 0.10
CA PRO A 219 10.88 1.09 -0.38
C PRO A 219 11.33 0.69 -1.79
N PRO A 220 12.15 1.51 -2.48
CA PRO A 220 12.56 1.21 -3.85
C PRO A 220 13.32 -0.11 -4.02
N ARG A 221 14.07 -0.57 -3.01
CA ARG A 221 14.77 -1.87 -3.08
C ARG A 221 13.80 -3.03 -3.26
N ALA A 222 12.73 -3.09 -2.45
CA ALA A 222 11.71 -4.13 -2.54
C ALA A 222 10.91 -4.09 -3.85
N ARG A 223 10.77 -2.89 -4.44
CA ARG A 223 10.04 -2.67 -5.71
C ARG A 223 10.94 -2.71 -6.96
N SER A 224 12.24 -2.93 -6.80
CA SER A 224 13.19 -2.91 -7.92
C SER A 224 12.92 -4.05 -8.92
N LYS A 225 13.34 -3.90 -10.17
CA LYS A 225 13.22 -4.97 -11.19
C LYS A 225 13.82 -6.30 -10.72
N ALA A 226 14.92 -6.25 -9.97
CA ALA A 226 15.62 -7.43 -9.45
C ALA A 226 14.89 -8.12 -8.29
N ALA A 227 14.14 -7.38 -7.46
CA ALA A 227 13.55 -7.91 -6.23
C ALA A 227 12.02 -8.03 -6.25
N ARG A 228 11.31 -7.30 -7.13
CA ARG A 228 9.84 -7.18 -7.06
C ARG A 228 9.10 -8.52 -7.11
N GLY A 229 9.55 -9.47 -7.93
CA GLY A 229 8.95 -10.80 -8.01
C GLY A 229 9.18 -11.61 -6.74
N ALA A 230 10.37 -11.49 -6.14
CA ALA A 230 10.67 -12.13 -4.85
C ALA A 230 9.83 -11.53 -3.71
N TYR A 231 9.61 -10.22 -3.70
CA TYR A 231 8.73 -9.57 -2.73
C TYR A 231 7.25 -9.89 -2.96
N ALA A 232 6.78 -10.04 -4.20
CA ALA A 232 5.43 -10.51 -4.47
C ALA A 232 5.22 -11.94 -3.90
N GLN A 233 6.18 -12.85 -4.16
CA GLN A 233 6.14 -14.20 -3.60
C GLN A 233 6.21 -14.20 -2.07
N LEU A 234 7.10 -13.40 -1.48
CA LEU A 234 7.20 -13.23 -0.03
C LEU A 234 5.86 -12.76 0.56
N LEU A 235 5.20 -11.78 -0.07
CA LEU A 235 3.90 -11.27 0.38
C LEU A 235 2.80 -12.33 0.27
N ILE A 236 2.78 -13.16 -0.78
CA ILE A 236 1.87 -14.30 -0.89
C ILE A 236 2.05 -15.24 0.30
N GLU A 237 3.29 -15.63 0.59
CA GLU A 237 3.59 -16.55 1.69
C GLU A 237 3.33 -15.93 3.07
N LEU A 238 3.56 -14.63 3.21
CA LEU A 238 3.29 -13.89 4.44
C LEU A 238 1.79 -13.79 4.73
N LEU A 239 0.99 -13.49 3.71
CA LEU A 239 -0.43 -13.18 3.84
C LEU A 239 -1.33 -14.42 3.75
N GLY A 240 -0.88 -15.51 3.11
CA GLY A 240 -1.64 -16.75 2.92
C GLY A 240 -2.39 -17.24 4.18
N PRO A 241 -1.71 -17.40 5.33
CA PRO A 241 -2.36 -17.86 6.57
C PRO A 241 -3.50 -16.94 7.05
N LEU A 242 -3.46 -15.64 6.74
CA LEU A 242 -4.53 -14.69 7.12
C LEU A 242 -5.82 -14.93 6.32
N GLY A 243 -5.72 -15.54 5.14
CA GLY A 243 -6.85 -15.93 4.29
C GLY A 243 -7.46 -17.29 4.65
N GLU A 244 -6.77 -18.09 5.45
CA GLU A 244 -7.19 -19.44 5.87
C GLU A 244 -7.82 -19.45 7.26
N ALA A 245 -7.43 -18.50 8.11
CA ALA A 245 -8.07 -18.32 9.40
C ALA A 245 -9.56 -17.95 9.22
N ALA A 246 -10.45 -18.89 9.53
CA ALA A 246 -11.80 -18.54 9.94
C ALA A 246 -11.68 -17.53 11.10
N PRO A 247 -12.54 -16.50 11.20
CA PRO A 247 -12.56 -15.68 12.39
C PRO A 247 -12.85 -16.64 13.54
N SER A 248 -11.91 -16.80 14.47
CA SER A 248 -12.29 -17.28 15.77
C SER A 248 -13.20 -16.20 16.35
N ASP A 249 -14.51 -16.39 16.20
CA ASP A 249 -15.49 -15.80 17.10
C ASP A 249 -15.14 -16.31 18.50
N ALA A 250 -14.26 -15.59 19.17
CA ALA A 250 -13.78 -15.92 20.50
C ALA A 250 -13.37 -14.62 21.21
N ARG A 251 -14.38 -13.79 21.49
CA ARG A 251 -14.83 -13.37 22.84
C ARG A 251 -15.47 -11.99 22.78
#